data_AF-A0A7C1SHQ0-F1
#
_entry.id   AF-A0A7C1SHQ0-F1
#
_cell.length_a   1.000
_cell.length_b   1.000
_cell.length_c   1.000
_cell.angle_alpha   90.00
_cell.angle_beta   90.00
_cell.angle_gamma   90.00
#
_symmetry.space_group_name_H-M   'P 1'
#
loop_
_entity.id
_entity.type
_entity.pdbx_description
1 polymer ?
#
loop_
_entity_poly.entity_id
_entity_poly.type
_entity_poly.pdbx_seq_one_letter_code
_entity_poly.pdbx_strand_id
1 'polypeptide(L)'
;MKELLSTKQVAQFLDVNEKMIYTLVAEKALPATKVTGKWLFPRHLVEQWIETHTINYPEAIPAFSSCQGLMIIAGSNDPLLDRTISMFNTCYPDHIAVFGNLGSMGGLKALRQNRCHIASSHLLQENEIEYNFEFALKELNRHPVIVNFCKREQGILIQKGNPKKIQGVADFRRPDIRIVNRPLSTGTRLLFDRELRKAKINSAGIDGYDHEVNSHLEVGFEILSGRADAGPGIRPVASILDLEFIPVRWERYDF
;
A
#
# COMPACT_ATOMS: atom_id res chain seq x y z
N MET A 1 29.20 -14.42 16.01
CA MET A 1 30.51 -13.82 16.39
C MET A 1 31.10 -13.25 15.10
N LYS A 2 31.36 -11.94 15.00
CA LYS A 2 31.75 -11.30 13.73
C LYS A 2 33.19 -11.72 13.36
N GLU A 3 33.35 -12.44 12.26
CA GLU A 3 34.65 -12.92 11.77
C GLU A 3 35.56 -11.72 11.41
N LEU A 4 36.75 -11.68 12.02
CA LEU A 4 37.79 -10.68 11.75
C LEU A 4 38.90 -11.33 10.93
N LEU A 5 39.15 -10.79 9.74
CA LEU A 5 40.18 -11.24 8.83
C LEU A 5 41.48 -10.45 9.06
N SER A 6 42.61 -11.11 8.90
CA SER A 6 43.93 -10.46 8.78
C SER A 6 44.15 -9.91 7.37
N THR A 7 45.16 -9.05 7.19
CA THR A 7 45.55 -8.54 5.87
C THR A 7 45.75 -9.65 4.84
N LYS A 8 46.40 -10.76 5.23
CA LYS A 8 46.63 -11.92 4.37
C LYS A 8 45.33 -12.61 3.96
N GLN A 9 44.38 -12.74 4.88
CA GLN A 9 43.09 -13.38 4.60
C GLN A 9 42.22 -12.52 3.68
N VAL A 10 42.23 -11.19 3.84
CA VAL A 10 41.53 -10.29 2.92
C VAL A 10 42.18 -10.27 1.54
N ALA A 11 43.52 -10.28 1.48
CA ALA A 11 44.26 -10.40 0.22
C ALA A 11 43.87 -11.68 -0.54
N GLN A 12 43.80 -12.82 0.16
CA GLN A 12 43.33 -14.07 -0.42
C GLN A 12 41.84 -14.03 -0.81
N PHE A 13 40.99 -13.39 0.00
CA PHE A 13 39.56 -13.28 -0.27
C PHE A 13 39.25 -12.44 -1.52
N LEU A 14 39.98 -11.34 -1.70
CA LEU A 14 39.84 -10.44 -2.86
C LEU A 14 40.67 -10.88 -4.08
N ASP A 15 41.48 -11.93 -3.93
CA ASP A 15 42.46 -12.40 -4.91
C ASP A 15 43.44 -11.28 -5.37
N VAL A 16 44.01 -10.57 -4.39
CA VAL A 16 44.99 -9.48 -4.61
C VAL A 16 46.24 -9.65 -3.73
N ASN A 17 47.29 -8.90 -4.04
CA ASN A 17 48.50 -8.87 -3.21
C ASN A 17 48.27 -8.13 -1.88
N GLU A 18 48.88 -8.59 -0.78
CA GLU A 18 48.84 -7.91 0.53
C GLU A 18 49.23 -6.42 0.46
N LYS A 19 50.18 -6.04 -0.41
CA LYS A 19 50.55 -4.63 -0.63
C LYS A 19 49.37 -3.79 -1.10
N MET A 20 48.52 -4.36 -1.97
CA MET A 20 47.33 -3.70 -2.51
C MET A 20 46.30 -3.44 -1.41
N ILE A 21 46.21 -4.30 -0.38
CA ILE A 21 45.30 -4.09 0.74
C ILE A 21 45.62 -2.79 1.49
N TYR A 22 46.90 -2.46 1.69
CA TYR A 22 47.29 -1.19 2.31
C TYR A 22 46.89 0.01 1.46
N THR A 23 47.07 -0.08 0.13
CA THR A 23 46.61 0.94 -0.82
C THR A 23 45.09 1.09 -0.77
N LEU A 24 44.34 -0.01 -0.73
CA LEU A 24 42.87 0.03 -0.66
C LEU A 24 42.38 0.66 0.66
N VAL A 25 43.06 0.43 1.78
CA VAL A 25 42.73 1.10 3.05
C VAL A 25 43.04 2.59 2.98
N ALA A 26 44.17 2.98 2.39
CA ALA A 26 44.61 4.38 2.33
C ALA A 26 43.85 5.23 1.30
N GLU A 27 43.56 4.68 0.12
CA GLU A 27 43.10 5.44 -1.05
C GLU A 27 41.67 5.10 -1.47
N LYS A 28 41.19 3.89 -1.17
CA LYS A 28 39.87 3.39 -1.57
C LYS A 28 38.95 3.07 -0.39
N ALA A 29 39.33 3.55 0.80
CA ALA A 29 38.54 3.48 2.03
C ALA A 29 38.05 2.06 2.39
N LEU A 30 38.84 1.02 2.12
CA LEU A 30 38.52 -0.34 2.55
C LEU A 30 38.37 -0.38 4.09
N PRO A 31 37.21 -0.80 4.65
CA PRO A 31 36.98 -0.77 6.09
C PRO A 31 37.92 -1.68 6.87
N ALA A 32 38.68 -1.08 7.78
CA ALA A 32 39.64 -1.79 8.61
C ALA A 32 39.73 -1.14 10.00
N THR A 33 40.11 -1.92 10.99
CA THR A 33 40.41 -1.44 12.35
C THR A 33 41.83 -1.84 12.71
N LYS A 34 42.56 -0.93 13.34
CA LYS A 34 43.92 -1.19 13.81
C LYS A 34 43.89 -1.55 15.29
N VAL A 35 44.22 -2.78 15.62
CA VAL A 35 44.33 -3.27 17.00
C VAL A 35 45.78 -3.68 17.23
N THR A 36 46.41 -3.13 18.27
CA THR A 36 47.82 -3.43 18.64
C THR A 36 48.81 -3.36 17.47
N GLY A 37 48.61 -2.39 16.58
CA GLY A 37 49.48 -2.17 15.41
C GLY A 37 49.13 -3.02 14.18
N LYS A 38 48.27 -4.04 14.31
CA LYS A 38 47.84 -4.93 13.23
C LYS A 38 46.51 -4.47 12.64
N TRP A 39 46.38 -4.58 11.33
CA TRP A 39 45.11 -4.36 10.64
C TRP A 39 44.22 -5.60 10.72
N LEU A 40 42.97 -5.38 11.10
CA LEU A 40 41.91 -6.38 11.15
C LEU A 40 40.71 -5.86 10.35
N PHE A 41 40.04 -6.78 9.67
CA PHE A 41 39.00 -6.48 8.71
C PHE A 41 37.75 -7.29 9.05
N PRO A 42 36.68 -6.67 9.56
CA PRO A 42 35.42 -7.37 9.75
C PRO A 42 34.88 -7.86 8.41
N ARG A 43 34.71 -9.18 8.25
CA ARG A 43 34.36 -9.79 6.96
C ARG A 43 33.14 -9.16 6.30
N HIS A 44 32.05 -8.99 7.06
CA HIS A 44 30.83 -8.34 6.57
C HIS A 44 31.04 -6.92 6.00
N LEU A 45 31.98 -6.13 6.54
CA LEU A 45 32.27 -4.79 6.01
C LEU A 45 33.12 -4.84 4.74
N VAL A 46 33.99 -5.85 4.60
CA VAL A 46 34.72 -6.10 3.36
C VAL A 46 33.75 -6.51 2.26
N GLU A 47 32.83 -7.43 2.55
CA GLU A 47 31.78 -7.86 1.61
C GLU A 47 30.91 -6.69 1.16
N GLN A 48 30.41 -5.88 2.11
CA GLN A 48 29.63 -4.67 1.80
C GLN A 48 30.42 -3.63 0.99
N TRP A 49 31.73 -3.49 1.26
CA TRP A 49 32.60 -2.60 0.50
C TRP A 49 32.73 -3.05 -0.97
N ILE A 50 32.82 -4.37 -1.23
CA ILE A 50 32.83 -4.91 -2.60
C ILE A 50 31.51 -4.60 -3.31
N GLU A 51 30.37 -4.85 -2.65
CA GLU A 51 29.04 -4.59 -3.20
C GLU A 51 28.87 -3.12 -3.62
N THR A 52 29.26 -2.19 -2.75
CA THR A 52 29.17 -0.74 -3.00
C THR A 52 30.11 -0.23 -4.09
N HIS A 53 31.25 -0.91 -4.33
CA HIS A 53 32.24 -0.52 -5.33
C HIS A 53 32.13 -1.32 -6.64
N THR A 54 31.07 -2.12 -6.81
CA THR A 54 30.83 -2.87 -8.04
C THR A 54 30.34 -1.93 -9.15
N ILE A 55 31.12 -1.79 -10.22
CA ILE A 55 30.86 -0.86 -11.34
C ILE A 55 29.66 -1.29 -12.17
N ASN A 56 29.50 -2.60 -12.39
CA ASN A 56 28.40 -3.19 -13.15
C ASN A 56 27.48 -3.96 -12.19
N TYR A 57 26.94 -3.25 -11.21
CA TYR A 57 25.96 -3.85 -10.30
C TYR A 57 24.77 -4.32 -11.15
N PRO A 58 24.40 -5.62 -11.12
CA PRO A 58 23.24 -6.09 -11.88
C PRO A 58 22.03 -5.26 -11.45
N GLU A 59 21.26 -4.74 -12.42
CA GLU A 59 20.14 -3.80 -12.19
C GLU A 59 19.43 -4.12 -10.88
N ALA A 60 19.56 -3.18 -9.93
CA ALA A 60 19.10 -3.24 -8.55
C ALA A 60 18.56 -4.62 -8.14
N ILE A 61 19.39 -5.41 -7.46
CA ILE A 61 18.82 -6.40 -6.55
C ILE A 61 17.78 -5.61 -5.73
N PRO A 62 16.48 -5.96 -5.81
CA PRO A 62 15.46 -5.18 -5.13
C PRO A 62 15.91 -5.02 -3.68
N ALA A 63 15.71 -3.84 -3.10
CA ALA A 63 16.10 -3.52 -1.72
C ALA A 63 15.60 -4.56 -0.69
N PHE A 64 14.72 -5.47 -1.11
CA PHE A 64 14.13 -6.60 -0.41
C PHE A 64 14.97 -7.88 -0.36
N SER A 65 16.07 -7.98 -1.09
CA SER A 65 16.94 -9.18 -1.09
C SER A 65 17.60 -9.49 0.25
N SER A 66 17.73 -8.51 1.14
CA SER A 66 18.23 -8.70 2.51
C SER A 66 17.12 -9.04 3.52
N CYS A 67 15.84 -8.94 3.14
CA CYS A 67 14.69 -9.25 3.99
C CYS A 67 13.99 -10.52 3.50
N GLN A 68 14.70 -11.66 3.54
CA GLN A 68 14.05 -12.96 3.37
C GLN A 68 12.86 -13.05 4.33
N GLY A 69 11.66 -13.27 3.78
CA GLY A 69 10.42 -13.39 4.55
C GLY A 69 9.55 -12.12 4.61
N LEU A 70 10.03 -10.92 4.25
CA LEU A 70 9.21 -9.69 4.32
C LEU A 70 8.45 -9.41 3.02
N MET A 71 7.13 -9.28 3.09
CA MET A 71 6.26 -8.86 2.00
C MET A 71 5.60 -7.51 2.30
N ILE A 72 6.12 -6.45 1.70
CA ILE A 72 5.50 -5.12 1.71
C ILE A 72 4.40 -5.03 0.64
N ILE A 73 3.16 -4.78 1.06
CA ILE A 73 2.00 -4.47 0.22
C ILE A 73 1.66 -3.00 0.44
N ALA A 74 1.37 -2.24 -0.61
CA ALA A 74 0.97 -0.84 -0.49
C ALA A 74 -0.17 -0.49 -1.41
N GLY A 75 -1.07 0.40 -1.00
CA GLY A 75 -2.16 0.85 -1.87
C GLY A 75 -3.44 1.20 -1.13
N SER A 76 -4.59 0.95 -1.76
CA SER A 76 -5.91 1.14 -1.14
C SER A 76 -6.22 0.05 -0.13
N ASN A 77 -6.87 0.38 0.99
CA ASN A 77 -7.24 -0.61 1.99
C ASN A 77 -8.49 -1.44 1.59
N ASP A 78 -8.61 -2.65 2.14
CA ASP A 78 -9.82 -3.48 2.08
C ASP A 78 -9.88 -4.43 3.30
N PRO A 79 -11.06 -4.65 3.93
CA PRO A 79 -11.18 -5.56 5.07
C PRO A 79 -10.78 -7.03 4.76
N LEU A 80 -10.99 -7.51 3.53
CA LEU A 80 -10.54 -8.84 3.10
C LEU A 80 -9.02 -8.88 2.94
N LEU A 81 -8.38 -7.78 2.51
CA LEU A 81 -6.92 -7.69 2.50
C LEU A 81 -6.37 -7.76 3.92
N ASP A 82 -6.92 -7.00 4.86
CA ASP A 82 -6.50 -7.02 6.27
C ASP A 82 -6.62 -8.44 6.86
N ARG A 83 -7.73 -9.13 6.57
CA ARG A 83 -7.93 -10.52 7.00
C ARG A 83 -6.95 -11.48 6.33
N THR A 84 -6.70 -11.31 5.04
CA THR A 84 -5.74 -12.13 4.28
C THR A 84 -4.32 -11.98 4.82
N ILE A 85 -3.88 -10.76 5.12
CA ILE A 85 -2.57 -10.49 5.72
C ILE A 85 -2.48 -11.13 7.10
N SER A 86 -3.51 -10.97 7.94
CA SER A 86 -3.56 -11.60 9.27
C SER A 86 -3.45 -13.12 9.18
N MET A 87 -4.18 -13.75 8.23
CA MET A 87 -4.12 -15.19 8.00
C MET A 87 -2.74 -15.61 7.49
N PHE A 88 -2.16 -14.89 6.54
CA PHE A 88 -0.82 -15.17 6.00
C PHE A 88 0.23 -15.14 7.11
N ASN A 89 0.25 -14.08 7.93
CA ASN A 89 1.21 -13.94 9.03
C ASN A 89 1.03 -15.01 10.12
N THR A 90 -0.17 -15.60 10.24
CA THR A 90 -0.43 -16.69 11.18
C THR A 90 0.03 -18.04 10.62
N CYS A 91 -0.23 -18.29 9.33
CA CYS A 91 0.07 -19.57 8.68
C CYS A 91 1.54 -19.73 8.27
N TYR A 92 2.25 -18.63 8.06
CA TYR A 92 3.64 -18.61 7.57
C TYR A 92 4.54 -17.83 8.54
N PRO A 93 4.92 -18.41 9.70
CA PRO A 93 5.62 -17.68 10.77
C PRO A 93 7.03 -17.19 10.39
N ASP A 94 7.67 -17.80 9.40
CA ASP A 94 8.96 -17.34 8.85
C ASP A 94 8.81 -16.17 7.87
N HIS A 95 7.57 -15.72 7.63
CA HIS A 95 7.25 -14.61 6.74
C HIS A 95 6.40 -13.56 7.46
N ILE A 96 6.51 -12.31 7.02
CA ILE A 96 5.73 -11.19 7.51
C ILE A 96 5.24 -10.39 6.32
N ALA A 97 3.93 -10.29 6.15
CA ALA A 97 3.30 -9.32 5.29
C ALA A 97 2.93 -8.06 6.10
N VAL A 98 3.27 -6.89 5.56
CA VAL A 98 2.92 -5.57 6.11
C VAL A 98 2.20 -4.75 5.05
N PHE A 99 1.26 -3.91 5.49
CA PHE A 99 0.47 -3.06 4.60
C PHE A 99 0.69 -1.57 4.87
N GLY A 100 0.95 -0.81 3.80
CA GLY A 100 0.97 0.64 3.79
C GLY A 100 -0.23 1.22 3.05
N ASN A 101 -1.11 1.93 3.76
CA ASN A 101 -2.25 2.60 3.13
C ASN A 101 -1.79 3.90 2.45
N LEU A 102 -1.61 3.84 1.12
CA LEU A 102 -1.19 4.97 0.29
C LEU A 102 -2.26 5.35 -0.75
N GLY A 103 -3.42 4.69 -0.73
CA GLY A 103 -4.40 4.74 -1.81
C GLY A 103 -3.91 4.06 -3.10
N SER A 104 -4.82 3.81 -4.03
CA SER A 104 -4.53 3.05 -5.25
C SER A 104 -3.36 3.61 -6.08
N MET A 105 -3.38 4.91 -6.37
CA MET A 105 -2.31 5.56 -7.13
C MET A 105 -0.99 5.61 -6.35
N GLY A 106 -1.05 5.75 -5.02
CA GLY A 106 0.13 5.66 -4.17
C GLY A 106 0.76 4.27 -4.19
N GLY A 107 -0.06 3.21 -4.24
CA GLY A 107 0.39 1.83 -4.43
C GLY A 107 1.12 1.63 -5.75
N LEU A 108 0.57 2.08 -6.87
CA LEU A 108 1.23 2.00 -8.19
C LEU A 108 2.57 2.77 -8.21
N LYS A 109 2.60 3.98 -7.63
CA LYS A 109 3.82 4.78 -7.50
C LYS A 109 4.87 4.10 -6.63
N ALA A 110 4.45 3.48 -5.51
CA ALA A 110 5.35 2.72 -4.64
C ALA A 110 5.93 1.50 -5.37
N LEU A 111 5.11 0.79 -6.14
CA LEU A 111 5.56 -0.35 -6.96
C LEU A 111 6.57 0.10 -8.02
N ARG A 112 6.31 1.19 -8.74
CA ARG A 112 7.24 1.78 -9.71
C ARG A 112 8.60 2.12 -9.10
N GLN A 113 8.59 2.61 -7.86
CA GLN A 113 9.76 3.03 -7.12
C GLN A 113 10.45 1.86 -6.38
N ASN A 114 10.01 0.61 -6.59
CA ASN A 114 10.47 -0.58 -5.87
C ASN A 114 10.39 -0.42 -4.34
N ARG A 115 9.36 0.28 -3.84
CA ARG A 115 9.11 0.52 -2.41
C ARG A 115 8.09 -0.45 -1.81
N CYS A 116 7.40 -1.22 -2.64
CA CYS A 116 6.58 -2.36 -2.24
C CYS A 116 6.75 -3.50 -3.25
N HIS A 117 6.33 -4.71 -2.86
CA HIS A 117 6.31 -5.88 -3.73
C HIS A 117 4.98 -6.00 -4.47
N ILE A 118 3.90 -5.60 -3.79
CA ILE A 118 2.53 -5.71 -4.30
C ILE A 118 1.87 -4.33 -4.14
N ALA A 119 1.28 -3.84 -5.23
CA ALA A 119 0.36 -2.71 -5.17
C ALA A 119 -1.05 -3.24 -4.95
N SER A 120 -1.94 -2.50 -4.28
CA SER A 120 -3.37 -2.82 -4.24
C SER A 120 -4.17 -1.63 -4.76
N SER A 121 -5.08 -1.88 -5.70
CA SER A 121 -5.67 -0.81 -6.50
C SER A 121 -7.06 -1.15 -7.05
N HIS A 122 -7.88 -0.12 -7.21
CA HIS A 122 -9.25 -0.20 -7.75
C HIS A 122 -9.61 1.07 -8.55
N LEU A 123 -8.67 1.54 -9.37
CA LEU A 123 -8.85 2.76 -10.17
C LEU A 123 -9.73 2.46 -11.39
N LEU A 124 -10.94 3.02 -11.39
CA LEU A 124 -11.89 2.92 -12.51
C LEU A 124 -11.38 3.69 -13.73
N GLN A 125 -11.35 3.04 -14.89
CA GLN A 125 -10.97 3.66 -16.16
C GLN A 125 -12.09 4.53 -16.73
N GLU A 126 -11.76 5.40 -17.68
CA GLU A 126 -12.71 6.31 -18.34
C GLU A 126 -13.85 5.55 -19.05
N ASN A 127 -13.57 4.35 -19.56
CA ASN A 127 -14.57 3.48 -20.16
C ASN A 127 -15.64 2.96 -19.18
N GLU A 128 -15.46 3.23 -17.88
CA GLU A 128 -16.31 2.77 -16.80
C GLU A 128 -16.56 1.25 -16.82
N ILE A 129 -15.65 0.43 -17.31
CA ILE A 129 -15.80 -1.04 -17.35
C ILE A 129 -14.59 -1.68 -16.68
N GLU A 130 -13.40 -1.27 -17.10
CA GLU A 130 -12.14 -1.84 -16.66
C GLU A 130 -11.51 -1.04 -15.52
N TYR A 131 -10.60 -1.71 -14.80
CA TYR A 131 -9.90 -1.15 -13.65
C TYR A 131 -8.40 -1.36 -13.80
N ASN A 132 -7.62 -0.39 -13.33
CA ASN A 132 -6.17 -0.46 -13.14
C ASN A 132 -5.30 -0.58 -14.42
N PHE A 133 -5.76 -1.18 -15.51
CA PHE A 133 -4.92 -1.49 -16.68
C PHE A 133 -4.28 -0.25 -17.31
N GLU A 134 -5.07 0.77 -17.65
CA GLU A 134 -4.53 2.03 -18.20
C GLU A 134 -3.65 2.79 -17.21
N PHE A 135 -3.99 2.77 -15.92
CA PHE A 135 -3.20 3.44 -14.89
C PHE A 135 -1.86 2.76 -14.68
N ALA A 136 -1.84 1.43 -14.65
CA ALA A 136 -0.62 0.64 -14.60
C ALA A 136 0.25 0.86 -15.84
N LEU A 137 -0.35 0.89 -17.04
CA LEU A 137 0.35 1.16 -18.29
C LEU A 137 0.99 2.56 -18.32
N LYS A 138 0.31 3.58 -17.77
CA LYS A 138 0.80 4.96 -17.72
C LYS A 138 1.85 5.18 -16.62
N GLU A 139 1.70 4.54 -15.46
CA GLU A 139 2.59 4.74 -14.32
C GLU A 139 3.82 3.84 -14.40
N LEU A 140 3.70 2.57 -14.78
CA LEU A 140 4.78 1.59 -14.64
C LEU A 140 5.62 1.46 -15.93
N ASN A 141 6.94 1.44 -15.76
CA ASN A 141 7.89 1.23 -16.88
C ASN A 141 7.91 -0.22 -17.38
N ARG A 142 7.46 -1.17 -16.57
CA ARG A 142 7.35 -2.60 -16.90
C ARG A 142 5.92 -3.04 -16.62
N HIS A 143 5.37 -3.88 -17.49
CA HIS A 143 4.01 -4.39 -17.30
C HIS A 143 3.95 -5.23 -16.01
N PRO A 144 3.08 -4.88 -15.06
CA PRO A 144 2.85 -5.73 -13.90
C PRO A 144 2.03 -6.96 -14.28
N VAL A 145 2.06 -7.97 -13.43
CA VAL A 145 1.01 -8.98 -13.40
C VAL A 145 -0.14 -8.40 -12.57
N ILE A 146 -1.32 -8.28 -13.18
CA ILE A 146 -2.53 -7.82 -12.48
C ILE A 146 -3.34 -9.04 -12.08
N VAL A 147 -3.57 -9.20 -10.78
CA VAL A 147 -4.35 -10.31 -10.23
C VAL A 147 -5.63 -9.77 -9.64
N ASN A 148 -6.78 -10.28 -10.10
CA ASN A 148 -8.04 -9.94 -9.45
C ASN A 148 -8.10 -10.61 -8.07
N PHE A 149 -7.99 -9.79 -7.02
CA PHE A 149 -8.09 -10.27 -5.65
C PHE A 149 -9.54 -10.53 -5.28
N CYS A 150 -10.42 -9.56 -5.54
CA CYS A 150 -11.85 -9.74 -5.34
C CYS A 150 -12.70 -8.80 -6.21
N LYS A 151 -14.00 -9.06 -6.20
CA LYS A 151 -15.04 -8.10 -6.58
C LYS A 151 -15.87 -7.76 -5.35
N ARG A 152 -16.18 -6.48 -5.17
CA ARG A 152 -16.98 -5.98 -4.06
C ARG A 152 -18.00 -4.96 -4.57
N GLU A 153 -19.14 -4.85 -3.89
CA GLU A 153 -20.13 -3.83 -4.23
C GLU A 153 -19.84 -2.53 -3.48
N GLN A 154 -19.68 -1.45 -4.24
CA GLN A 154 -19.70 -0.08 -3.76
C GLN A 154 -21.16 0.40 -3.66
N GLY A 155 -21.42 1.24 -2.68
CA GLY A 155 -22.75 1.77 -2.43
C GLY A 155 -22.79 2.73 -1.25
N ILE A 156 -23.98 2.89 -0.69
CA ILE A 156 -24.25 3.77 0.44
C ILE A 156 -24.58 2.91 1.65
N LEU A 157 -23.81 3.07 2.71
CA LEU A 157 -24.11 2.56 4.03
C LEU A 157 -25.17 3.45 4.67
N ILE A 158 -26.17 2.86 5.31
CA ILE A 158 -27.25 3.57 6.00
C ILE A 158 -27.58 2.87 7.33
N GLN A 159 -28.13 3.61 8.28
CA GLN A 159 -28.50 3.05 9.59
C GLN A 159 -29.43 1.83 9.47
N LYS A 160 -29.27 0.88 10.40
CA LYS A 160 -30.10 -0.33 10.47
C LYS A 160 -31.59 0.02 10.49
N GLY A 161 -32.39 -0.68 9.68
CA GLY A 161 -33.83 -0.44 9.57
C GLY A 161 -34.21 0.85 8.83
N ASN A 162 -33.23 1.63 8.36
CA ASN A 162 -33.41 2.81 7.50
C ASN A 162 -34.49 3.81 8.03
N PRO A 163 -34.32 4.37 9.25
CA PRO A 163 -35.34 5.23 9.88
C PRO A 163 -35.68 6.47 9.05
N LYS A 164 -34.71 6.97 8.28
CA LYS A 164 -34.85 8.14 7.40
C LYS A 164 -35.43 7.81 6.02
N LYS A 165 -35.69 6.52 5.72
CA LYS A 165 -36.23 6.01 4.45
C LYS A 165 -35.40 6.45 3.24
N ILE A 166 -34.08 6.39 3.37
CA ILE A 166 -33.12 6.73 2.32
C ILE A 166 -33.18 5.64 1.24
N GLN A 167 -33.40 6.02 0.00
CA GLN A 167 -33.46 5.13 -1.17
C GLN A 167 -32.27 5.33 -2.10
N GLY A 168 -31.60 6.48 -2.01
CA GLY A 168 -30.36 6.72 -2.76
C GLY A 168 -29.86 8.15 -2.60
N VAL A 169 -28.89 8.51 -3.45
CA VAL A 169 -28.23 9.83 -3.38
C VAL A 169 -29.20 11.01 -3.48
N ALA A 170 -30.33 10.86 -4.19
CA ALA A 170 -31.35 11.90 -4.37
C ALA A 170 -31.90 12.44 -3.03
N ASP A 171 -31.96 11.60 -2.00
CA ASP A 171 -32.49 11.96 -0.69
C ASP A 171 -31.59 12.91 0.08
N PHE A 172 -30.30 13.02 -0.25
CA PHE A 172 -29.34 13.89 0.46
C PHE A 172 -29.58 15.39 0.25
N ARG A 173 -30.57 15.77 -0.56
CA ARG A 173 -31.10 17.15 -0.58
C ARG A 173 -31.91 17.49 0.68
N ARG A 174 -32.36 16.48 1.41
CA ARG A 174 -33.19 16.68 2.59
C ARG A 174 -32.33 17.17 3.75
N PRO A 175 -32.76 18.22 4.48
CA PRO A 175 -31.97 18.80 5.56
C PRO A 175 -31.93 17.93 6.82
N ASP A 176 -32.75 16.86 6.89
CA ASP A 176 -32.81 15.96 8.04
C ASP A 176 -31.86 14.77 7.94
N ILE A 177 -31.04 14.69 6.88
CA ILE A 177 -30.07 13.62 6.65
C ILE A 177 -28.66 14.20 6.73
N ARG A 178 -27.85 13.61 7.62
CA ARG A 178 -26.42 13.90 7.74
C ARG A 178 -25.61 12.79 7.12
N ILE A 179 -24.61 13.15 6.32
CA ILE A 179 -23.68 12.16 5.76
C ILE A 179 -22.31 12.22 6.43
N VAL A 180 -21.53 11.17 6.22
CA VAL A 180 -20.09 11.16 6.39
C VAL A 180 -19.47 10.68 5.09
N ASN A 181 -18.24 11.11 4.81
CA ASN A 181 -17.56 10.84 3.55
C ASN A 181 -16.18 10.19 3.73
N ARG A 182 -15.63 9.73 2.61
CA ARG A 182 -14.21 9.37 2.47
C ARG A 182 -13.44 10.54 1.86
N PRO A 183 -12.10 10.60 2.04
CA PRO A 183 -11.26 11.60 1.41
C PRO A 183 -11.47 11.69 -0.10
N LEU A 184 -11.40 12.92 -0.64
CA LEU A 184 -11.49 13.22 -2.08
C LEU A 184 -10.52 12.40 -2.95
N SER A 185 -9.41 11.93 -2.37
CA SER A 185 -8.41 11.09 -3.04
C SER A 185 -8.83 9.63 -3.23
N THR A 186 -10.00 9.22 -2.73
CA THR A 186 -10.48 7.83 -2.80
C THR A 186 -11.44 7.60 -3.96
N GLY A 187 -11.34 6.43 -4.61
CA GLY A 187 -12.27 6.03 -5.67
C GLY A 187 -13.74 6.00 -5.21
N THR A 188 -13.97 5.65 -3.95
CA THR A 188 -15.30 5.66 -3.33
C THR A 188 -15.90 7.06 -3.25
N ARG A 189 -15.11 8.08 -2.87
CA ARG A 189 -15.58 9.47 -2.87
C ARG A 189 -15.86 9.97 -4.28
N LEU A 190 -14.97 9.66 -5.23
CA LEU A 190 -15.17 10.02 -6.64
C LEU A 190 -16.45 9.44 -7.22
N LEU A 191 -16.73 8.16 -6.93
CA LEU A 191 -17.97 7.49 -7.32
C LEU A 191 -19.19 8.18 -6.69
N PHE A 192 -19.14 8.44 -5.39
CA PHE A 192 -20.22 9.12 -4.66
C PHE A 192 -20.54 10.49 -5.25
N ASP A 193 -19.52 11.34 -5.45
CA ASP A 193 -19.68 12.68 -6.02
C ASP A 193 -20.18 12.64 -7.46
N ARG A 194 -19.84 11.59 -8.22
CA ARG A 194 -20.41 11.36 -9.56
C ARG A 194 -21.90 11.04 -9.47
N GLU A 195 -22.33 10.20 -8.54
CA GLU A 195 -23.75 9.89 -8.36
C GLU A 195 -24.55 11.12 -7.86
N LEU A 196 -23.97 11.95 -6.97
CA LEU A 196 -24.54 13.26 -6.59
C LEU A 196 -24.72 14.18 -7.81
N ARG A 197 -23.71 14.28 -8.68
CA ARG A 197 -23.77 15.09 -9.91
C ARG A 197 -24.82 14.58 -10.89
N LYS A 198 -24.92 13.26 -11.10
CA LYS A 198 -25.98 12.64 -11.92
C LYS A 198 -27.37 12.98 -11.39
N ALA A 199 -27.53 12.99 -10.07
CA ALA A 199 -28.75 13.41 -9.40
C ALA A 199 -28.92 14.94 -9.29
N LYS A 200 -28.03 15.73 -9.92
CA LYS A 200 -28.03 17.21 -9.92
C LYS A 200 -28.08 17.83 -8.52
N ILE A 201 -27.40 17.21 -7.55
CA ILE A 201 -27.34 17.68 -6.16
C ILE A 201 -26.13 18.58 -5.98
N ASN A 202 -26.33 19.74 -5.36
CA ASN A 202 -25.23 20.58 -4.93
C ASN A 202 -24.67 20.02 -3.61
N SER A 203 -23.43 19.55 -3.64
CA SER A 203 -22.74 18.98 -2.48
C SER A 203 -22.59 19.98 -1.33
N ALA A 204 -22.41 21.26 -1.62
CA ALA A 204 -22.22 22.30 -0.60
C ALA A 204 -23.44 22.49 0.32
N GLY A 205 -24.60 21.95 -0.05
CA GLY A 205 -25.82 22.01 0.76
C GLY A 205 -26.11 20.75 1.58
N ILE A 206 -25.24 19.73 1.53
CA ILE A 206 -25.46 18.47 2.23
C ILE A 206 -24.79 18.52 3.62
N ASP A 207 -25.55 18.28 4.68
CA ASP A 207 -25.01 18.23 6.05
C ASP A 207 -23.98 17.10 6.18
N GLY A 208 -22.78 17.43 6.68
CA GLY A 208 -21.67 16.50 6.82
C GLY A 208 -20.90 16.16 5.53
N TYR A 209 -21.11 16.87 4.41
CA TYR A 209 -20.37 16.61 3.16
C TYR A 209 -18.84 16.66 3.33
N ASP A 210 -18.34 17.59 4.13
CA ASP A 210 -16.91 17.77 4.39
C ASP A 210 -16.41 16.96 5.60
N HIS A 211 -17.28 16.18 6.24
CA HIS A 211 -16.88 15.28 7.32
C HIS A 211 -16.28 14.01 6.71
N GLU A 212 -14.95 13.92 6.71
CA GLU A 212 -14.20 12.83 6.09
C GLU A 212 -13.58 11.88 7.12
N VAL A 213 -13.62 10.58 6.82
CA VAL A 213 -12.97 9.52 7.60
C VAL A 213 -12.15 8.58 6.73
N ASN A 214 -11.14 7.94 7.29
CA ASN A 214 -10.03 7.36 6.51
C ASN A 214 -10.28 5.94 6.02
N SER A 215 -11.27 5.23 6.54
CA SER A 215 -11.58 3.85 6.18
C SER A 215 -13.07 3.59 5.96
N HIS A 216 -13.40 2.48 5.27
CA HIS A 216 -14.79 2.07 5.09
C HIS A 216 -15.45 1.71 6.43
N LEU A 217 -14.69 1.11 7.36
CA LEU A 217 -15.16 0.79 8.70
C LEU A 217 -15.45 2.06 9.51
N GLU A 218 -14.62 3.11 9.40
CA GLU A 218 -14.89 4.38 10.07
C GLU A 218 -16.19 5.03 9.57
N VAL A 219 -16.49 4.98 8.27
CA VAL A 219 -17.81 5.42 7.73
C VAL A 219 -18.93 4.66 8.43
N GLY A 220 -18.77 3.33 8.52
CA GLY A 220 -19.73 2.47 9.22
C GLY A 220 -19.88 2.82 10.71
N PHE A 221 -18.80 3.14 11.42
CA PHE A 221 -18.84 3.53 12.83
C PHE A 221 -19.53 4.87 13.07
N GLU A 222 -19.32 5.85 12.19
CA GLU A 222 -20.03 7.14 12.24
C GLU A 222 -21.54 6.95 12.09
N ILE A 223 -21.97 6.03 11.21
CA ILE A 223 -23.39 5.69 11.02
C ILE A 223 -23.94 4.90 12.22
N LEU A 224 -23.21 3.86 12.65
CA LEU A 224 -23.61 2.99 13.77
C LEU A 224 -23.77 3.79 15.08
N SER A 225 -22.92 4.79 15.29
CA SER A 225 -22.97 5.65 16.48
C SER A 225 -24.00 6.78 16.39
N GLY A 226 -24.75 6.90 15.29
CA GLY A 226 -25.73 7.96 15.07
C GLY A 226 -25.12 9.34 14.83
N ARG A 227 -23.81 9.43 14.57
CA ARG A 227 -23.14 10.69 14.19
C ARG A 227 -23.37 11.06 12.73
N ALA A 228 -23.70 10.07 11.89
CA ALA A 228 -24.20 10.23 10.54
C ALA A 228 -25.39 9.28 10.28
N ASP A 229 -26.18 9.59 9.25
CA ASP A 229 -27.29 8.74 8.79
C ASP A 229 -26.88 7.87 7.59
N ALA A 230 -25.94 8.35 6.77
CA ALA A 230 -25.47 7.66 5.58
C ALA A 230 -24.02 8.00 5.23
N GLY A 231 -23.39 7.18 4.38
CA GLY A 231 -22.07 7.47 3.84
C GLY A 231 -21.62 6.46 2.79
N PRO A 232 -20.69 6.81 1.88
CA PRO A 232 -20.26 5.91 0.83
C PRO A 232 -19.34 4.82 1.37
N GLY A 233 -19.56 3.57 0.94
CA GLY A 233 -18.84 2.42 1.44
C GLY A 233 -19.02 1.18 0.59
N ILE A 234 -18.62 0.04 1.17
CA ILE A 234 -18.72 -1.27 0.52
C ILE A 234 -19.65 -2.19 1.30
N ARG A 235 -20.38 -3.07 0.59
CA ARG A 235 -21.35 -3.99 1.20
C ARG A 235 -20.80 -4.80 2.39
N PRO A 236 -19.55 -5.32 2.37
CA PRO A 236 -19.00 -6.06 3.50
C PRO A 236 -19.04 -5.28 4.83
N VAL A 237 -18.86 -3.95 4.81
CA VAL A 237 -18.96 -3.14 6.04
C VAL A 237 -20.38 -3.12 6.58
N ALA A 238 -21.39 -3.07 5.70
CA ALA A 238 -22.78 -3.15 6.13
C ALA A 238 -23.05 -4.47 6.86
N SER A 239 -22.54 -5.58 6.32
CA SER A 239 -22.69 -6.90 6.94
C SER A 239 -21.92 -7.03 8.25
N ILE A 240 -20.70 -6.50 8.35
CA ILE A 240 -19.89 -6.54 9.58
C ILE A 240 -20.54 -5.75 10.72
N LEU A 241 -21.13 -4.60 10.41
CA LEU A 241 -21.68 -3.67 11.39
C LEU A 241 -23.21 -3.71 11.51
N ASP A 242 -23.86 -4.67 10.85
CA ASP A 242 -25.32 -4.85 10.86
C ASP A 242 -26.07 -3.57 10.44
N LEU A 243 -25.57 -2.93 9.37
CA LEU A 243 -26.15 -1.74 8.74
C LEU A 243 -26.92 -2.11 7.47
N GLU A 244 -27.77 -1.20 7.02
CA GLU A 244 -28.43 -1.32 5.72
C GLU A 244 -27.48 -0.85 4.59
N PHE A 245 -27.74 -1.28 3.36
CA PHE A 245 -26.89 -0.96 2.21
C PHE A 245 -27.68 -0.74 0.92
N ILE A 246 -27.41 0.38 0.26
CA ILE A 246 -27.95 0.71 -1.06
C ILE A 246 -26.86 0.47 -2.11
N PRO A 247 -26.97 -0.56 -2.96
CA PRO A 247 -25.96 -0.86 -3.97
C PRO A 247 -25.92 0.19 -5.07
N VAL A 248 -24.70 0.51 -5.52
CA VAL A 248 -24.47 1.37 -6.67
C VAL A 248 -23.82 0.57 -7.80
N ARG A 249 -22.73 -0.15 -7.50
CA ARG A 249 -21.94 -0.81 -8.55
C ARG A 249 -20.99 -1.88 -8.01
N TRP A 250 -20.72 -2.88 -8.85
CA TRP A 250 -19.58 -3.79 -8.69
C TRP A 250 -18.24 -3.13 -9.03
N GLU A 251 -17.32 -3.22 -8.08
CA GLU A 251 -15.94 -2.75 -8.16
C GLU A 251 -14.98 -3.94 -8.18
N ARG A 252 -13.97 -3.82 -9.03
CA ARG A 252 -12.85 -4.74 -9.10
C ARG A 252 -11.73 -4.20 -8.20
N TYR A 253 -11.21 -5.04 -7.31
CA TYR A 253 -10.07 -4.72 -6.47
C TYR A 253 -8.95 -5.69 -6.80
N ASP A 254 -7.81 -5.15 -7.22
CA ASP A 254 -6.70 -5.90 -7.79
C ASP A 254 -5.40 -5.69 -7.01
N PHE A 255 -4.50 -6.65 -7.22
CA PHE A 255 -3.07 -6.49 -7.01
C PHE A 255 -2.36 -6.18 -8.33
#